data_AF-A0A849RH53-F1
#
_entry.id   AF-A0A849RH53-F1
#
_cell.length_a   1.000
_cell.length_b   1.000
_cell.length_c   1.000
_cell.angle_alpha   90.00
_cell.angle_beta   90.00
_cell.angle_gamma   90.00
#
_symmetry.space_group_name_H-M   'P 1'
#
loop_
_entity.id
_entity.type
_entity.pdbx_description
1 polymer ?
#
loop_
_entity_poly.entity_id
_entity_poly.type
_entity_poly.pdbx_seq_one_letter_code
_entity_poly.pdbx_strand_id
1 'polypeptide(L)'
;MIVTLTPRTAARFAGSALPENCQGPALQHLQIPRVASWSMYPTLCKGDRLELGPAEPLHVGDLVVFRKPFGLVCHRLVARQAQVLFTKGDANSGAPEPVMLRDVLGIVVAVVRGSTRVITADLATLAPPPPWRRIIDHLSVITLDRSRQGVHRLIRLALQSSWLGGYLAGRMVRWATIECVTASPVQSFHEALVPTPTAPPIHQNGRPDPLMILGIRLGPVWLGTFHQPTERLDIRPILAGTRLEFTLREALRHQWGS
;
A
#
# COMPACT_ATOMS: atom_id res chain seq x y z
N MET A 1 6.16 -8.23 -27.29
CA MET A 1 7.30 -7.60 -26.60
C MET A 1 6.79 -6.29 -26.00
N ILE A 2 6.41 -6.30 -24.72
CA ILE A 2 5.86 -5.11 -24.06
C ILE A 2 7.02 -4.38 -23.41
N VAL A 3 7.31 -3.18 -23.91
CA VAL A 3 8.32 -2.28 -23.35
C VAL A 3 7.73 -1.68 -22.08
N THR A 4 8.13 -2.23 -20.94
CA THR A 4 7.85 -1.65 -19.63
C THR A 4 8.75 -0.43 -19.44
N LEU A 5 8.22 0.77 -19.65
CA LEU A 5 8.89 1.99 -19.22
C LEU A 5 8.73 2.12 -17.70
N THR A 6 9.63 1.51 -16.94
CA THR A 6 9.84 1.83 -15.53
C THR A 6 10.82 3.00 -15.43
N PRO A 7 10.43 4.18 -14.93
CA PRO A 7 11.40 5.12 -14.43
C PRO A 7 12.05 4.50 -13.19
N ARG A 8 13.38 4.64 -13.04
CA ARG A 8 14.21 4.12 -11.94
C ARG A 8 13.86 4.68 -10.55
N THR A 9 12.77 5.42 -10.41
CA THR A 9 12.34 6.15 -9.21
C THR A 9 10.84 5.97 -8.96
N ALA A 10 10.32 4.74 -9.06
CA ALA A 10 8.96 4.45 -8.60
C ALA A 10 8.91 4.45 -7.06
N ALA A 11 8.97 5.64 -6.46
CA ALA A 11 8.64 5.84 -5.06
C ALA A 11 7.20 5.35 -4.85
N ARG A 12 7.06 4.26 -4.10
CA ARG A 12 5.76 3.76 -3.67
C ARG A 12 5.35 4.57 -2.46
N PHE A 13 4.41 5.49 -2.62
CA PHE A 13 3.80 6.20 -1.50
C PHE A 13 2.36 5.72 -1.32
N ALA A 14 1.91 5.72 -0.06
CA ALA A 14 0.50 5.46 0.23
C ALA A 14 -0.34 6.58 -0.38
N GLY A 15 -1.51 6.27 -0.95
CA GLY A 15 -2.42 7.30 -1.45
C GLY A 15 -2.84 8.32 -0.39
N SER A 16 -2.79 7.92 0.90
CA SER A 16 -2.99 8.79 2.06
C SER A 16 -1.86 9.81 2.29
N ALA A 17 -0.73 9.69 1.59
CA ALA A 17 0.37 10.64 1.67
C ALA A 17 0.19 11.85 0.73
N LEU A 18 -0.84 11.83 -0.14
CA LEU A 18 -1.20 12.98 -0.96
C LEU A 18 -2.08 13.96 -0.16
N PRO A 19 -1.98 15.28 -0.38
CA PRO A 19 -2.92 16.26 0.18
C PRO A 19 -4.38 15.93 -0.19
N GLU A 20 -5.33 16.06 0.74
CA GLU A 20 -6.73 15.63 0.56
C GLU A 20 -7.41 16.23 -0.69
N ASN A 21 -7.11 17.48 -1.00
CA ASN A 21 -7.59 18.20 -2.18
C ASN A 21 -7.04 17.64 -3.51
N CYS A 22 -5.82 17.09 -3.49
CA CYS A 22 -5.20 16.47 -4.66
C CYS A 22 -5.60 15.01 -4.81
N GLN A 23 -6.06 14.36 -3.74
CA GLN A 23 -6.43 12.96 -3.78
C GLN A 23 -7.58 12.72 -4.78
N GLY A 24 -8.68 13.48 -4.80
CA GLY A 24 -9.78 13.20 -5.75
C GLY A 24 -9.34 13.23 -7.24
N PRO A 25 -8.87 14.36 -7.76
CA PRO A 25 -8.51 14.53 -9.17
C PRO A 25 -7.22 13.82 -9.60
N ALA A 26 -6.25 13.58 -8.70
CA ALA A 26 -5.05 12.83 -9.04
C ALA A 26 -5.31 11.31 -8.97
N LEU A 27 -6.13 10.82 -8.03
CA LEU A 27 -6.42 9.39 -7.91
C LEU A 27 -7.24 8.86 -9.09
N GLN A 28 -8.16 9.66 -9.65
CA GLN A 28 -8.94 9.26 -10.84
C GLN A 28 -8.07 8.93 -12.06
N HIS A 29 -6.84 9.48 -12.15
CA HIS A 29 -5.92 9.24 -13.26
C HIS A 29 -4.68 8.42 -12.88
N LEU A 30 -4.25 8.40 -11.61
CA LEU A 30 -3.08 7.63 -11.16
C LEU A 30 -3.39 6.27 -10.52
N GLN A 31 -4.59 6.05 -10.01
CA GLN A 31 -4.92 4.82 -9.30
C GLN A 31 -5.98 4.03 -10.05
N ILE A 32 -5.62 2.80 -10.41
CA ILE A 32 -6.54 1.79 -10.92
C ILE A 32 -6.92 0.93 -9.71
N PRO A 33 -8.10 1.13 -9.09
CA PRO A 33 -8.49 0.34 -7.93
C PRO A 33 -8.53 -1.13 -8.29
N ARG A 34 -8.01 -1.97 -7.39
CA ARG A 34 -8.05 -3.43 -7.54
C ARG A 34 -9.08 -4.00 -6.59
N VAL A 35 -9.99 -4.81 -7.11
CA VAL A 35 -11.02 -5.47 -6.31
C VAL A 35 -10.36 -6.47 -5.36
N ALA A 36 -10.59 -6.28 -4.07
CA ALA A 36 -9.98 -7.09 -3.00
C ALA A 36 -10.99 -7.92 -2.20
N SER A 37 -12.30 -7.73 -2.44
CA SER A 37 -13.39 -8.39 -1.71
C SER A 37 -14.33 -9.15 -2.65
N TRP A 38 -15.29 -9.87 -2.06
CA TRP A 38 -16.34 -10.61 -2.77
C TRP A 38 -17.71 -9.91 -2.71
N SER A 39 -17.81 -8.68 -2.21
CA SER A 39 -19.10 -8.00 -1.98
C SER A 39 -19.87 -7.71 -3.26
N MET A 40 -19.18 -7.64 -4.39
CA MET A 40 -19.75 -7.37 -5.71
C MET A 40 -19.79 -8.60 -6.62
N TYR A 41 -19.56 -9.79 -6.06
CA TYR A 41 -19.70 -11.03 -6.83
C TYR A 41 -21.17 -11.27 -7.19
N PRO A 42 -21.51 -11.73 -8.41
CA PRO A 42 -20.61 -12.17 -9.49
C PRO A 42 -20.10 -11.07 -10.44
N THR A 43 -20.65 -9.85 -10.36
CA THR A 43 -20.33 -8.74 -11.27
C THR A 43 -18.84 -8.41 -11.26
N LEU A 44 -18.27 -8.16 -10.08
CA LEU A 44 -16.84 -7.91 -9.89
C LEU A 44 -16.20 -9.04 -9.10
N CYS A 45 -14.95 -9.34 -9.46
CA CYS A 45 -14.19 -10.44 -8.90
C CYS A 45 -12.86 -9.96 -8.35
N LYS A 46 -12.36 -10.66 -7.33
CA LYS A 46 -11.05 -10.36 -6.76
C LYS A 46 -9.98 -10.34 -7.85
N GLY A 47 -9.16 -9.30 -7.83
CA GLY A 47 -8.10 -9.08 -8.79
C GLY A 47 -8.49 -8.24 -10.00
N ASP A 48 -9.79 -8.03 -10.27
CA ASP A 48 -10.28 -7.11 -11.28
C ASP A 48 -9.73 -5.70 -11.02
N ARG A 49 -9.47 -4.98 -12.11
CA ARG A 49 -8.99 -3.59 -12.10
C ARG A 49 -10.09 -2.68 -12.62
N LEU A 50 -10.37 -1.60 -11.90
CA LEU A 50 -11.47 -0.69 -12.22
C LEU A 50 -10.93 0.56 -12.91
N GLU A 51 -11.53 0.92 -14.03
CA GLU A 51 -11.35 2.22 -14.64
C GLU A 51 -12.49 3.13 -14.19
N LEU A 52 -12.14 4.30 -13.66
CA LEU A 52 -13.10 5.25 -13.13
C LEU A 52 -13.36 6.37 -14.14
N GLY A 53 -14.63 6.68 -14.34
CA GLY A 53 -15.09 7.89 -14.99
C GLY A 53 -15.48 8.96 -13.97
N PRO A 54 -16.03 10.10 -14.44
CA PRO A 54 -16.46 11.18 -13.57
C PRO A 54 -17.53 10.72 -12.58
N ALA A 55 -17.58 11.35 -11.40
CA ALA A 55 -18.55 11.03 -10.36
C ALA A 55 -19.99 11.45 -10.71
N GLU A 56 -20.19 12.28 -11.74
CA GLU A 56 -21.50 12.66 -12.26
C GLU A 56 -21.47 12.66 -13.80
N PRO A 57 -22.60 12.40 -14.48
CA PRO A 57 -23.92 12.06 -13.92
C PRO A 57 -23.99 10.63 -13.34
N LEU A 58 -24.86 10.42 -12.34
CA LEU A 58 -25.08 9.14 -11.66
C LEU A 58 -26.48 8.60 -11.93
N HIS A 59 -26.57 7.34 -12.33
CA HIS A 59 -27.81 6.63 -12.58
C HIS A 59 -27.95 5.41 -11.67
N VAL A 60 -29.19 5.09 -11.30
CA VAL A 60 -29.47 3.84 -10.58
C VAL A 60 -29.01 2.66 -11.44
N GLY A 61 -28.25 1.76 -10.82
CA GLY A 61 -27.59 0.64 -11.50
C GLY A 61 -26.09 0.84 -11.70
N ASP A 62 -25.58 2.08 -11.63
CA ASP A 62 -24.15 2.36 -11.78
C ASP A 62 -23.32 1.73 -10.67
N LEU A 63 -22.11 1.34 -11.01
CA LEU A 63 -21.11 0.89 -10.06
C LEU A 63 -20.33 2.11 -9.57
N VAL A 64 -20.45 2.46 -8.29
CA VAL A 64 -19.83 3.65 -7.72
C VAL A 64 -18.70 3.26 -6.80
N VAL A 65 -17.56 3.96 -6.92
CA VAL A 65 -16.44 3.86 -5.99
C VAL A 65 -16.47 5.04 -5.05
N PHE A 66 -16.46 4.79 -3.75
CA PHE A 66 -16.52 5.81 -2.72
C PHE A 66 -15.57 5.51 -1.56
N ARG A 67 -15.33 6.53 -0.76
CA ARG A 67 -14.46 6.47 0.42
C ARG A 67 -15.24 6.07 1.66
N LYS A 68 -14.62 5.22 2.47
CA LYS A 68 -15.01 4.92 3.86
C LYS A 68 -13.76 5.05 4.75
N PRO A 69 -13.92 5.19 6.08
CA PRO A 69 -12.78 5.32 7.00
C PRO A 69 -11.71 4.23 6.85
N PHE A 70 -12.10 3.02 6.41
CA PHE A 70 -11.21 1.86 6.28
C PHE A 70 -10.71 1.61 4.85
N GLY A 71 -11.04 2.48 3.89
CA GLY A 71 -10.57 2.37 2.51
C GLY A 71 -11.63 2.63 1.45
N LEU A 72 -11.36 2.18 0.22
CA LEU A 72 -12.24 2.33 -0.91
C LEU A 72 -13.24 1.18 -0.99
N VAL A 73 -14.50 1.52 -1.26
CA VAL A 73 -15.58 0.56 -1.45
C VAL A 73 -16.21 0.80 -2.82
N CYS A 74 -16.53 -0.29 -3.52
CA CYS A 74 -17.25 -0.27 -4.79
C CYS A 74 -18.55 -1.03 -4.62
N HIS A 75 -19.69 -0.36 -4.79
CA HIS A 75 -21.02 -0.97 -4.72
C HIS A 75 -21.93 -0.45 -5.84
N ARG A 76 -23.07 -1.11 -6.06
CA ARG A 76 -24.07 -0.68 -7.02
C ARG A 76 -24.96 0.39 -6.42
N LEU A 77 -25.21 1.47 -7.14
CA LEU A 77 -26.17 2.50 -6.77
C LEU A 77 -27.59 1.95 -6.93
N VAL A 78 -28.36 1.88 -5.83
CA VAL A 78 -29.74 1.35 -5.84
C VAL A 78 -30.79 2.46 -5.70
N ALA A 79 -30.45 3.57 -5.07
CA ALA A 79 -31.32 4.75 -5.01
C ALA A 79 -30.49 6.03 -4.78
N ARG A 80 -31.04 7.18 -5.17
CA ARG A 80 -30.46 8.51 -4.92
C ARG A 80 -31.51 9.40 -4.28
N GLN A 81 -31.14 10.09 -3.21
CA GLN A 81 -31.93 11.11 -2.54
C GLN A 81 -31.06 12.35 -2.34
N ALA A 82 -31.17 13.31 -3.25
CA ALA A 82 -30.37 14.54 -3.27
C ALA A 82 -28.85 14.25 -3.14
N GLN A 83 -28.28 14.52 -1.96
CA GLN A 83 -26.86 14.36 -1.63
C GLN A 83 -26.51 12.99 -1.03
N VAL A 84 -27.52 12.15 -0.75
CA VAL A 84 -27.35 10.81 -0.19
C VAL A 84 -27.61 9.77 -1.27
N LEU A 85 -26.65 8.88 -1.46
CA LEU A 85 -26.70 7.72 -2.33
C LEU A 85 -26.91 6.48 -1.48
N PHE A 86 -27.80 5.60 -1.91
CA PHE A 86 -27.97 4.28 -1.31
C PHE A 86 -27.28 3.27 -2.20
N THR A 87 -26.27 2.60 -1.67
CA THR A 87 -25.43 1.66 -2.41
C THR A 87 -25.54 0.26 -1.83
N LYS A 88 -25.38 -0.77 -2.66
CA LYS A 88 -25.45 -2.16 -2.21
C LYS A 88 -24.48 -3.05 -2.96
N GLY A 89 -23.82 -3.95 -2.23
CA GLY A 89 -23.02 -5.00 -2.82
C GLY A 89 -23.90 -6.08 -3.47
N ASP A 90 -23.59 -6.50 -4.69
CA ASP A 90 -24.36 -7.53 -5.41
C ASP A 90 -24.42 -8.89 -4.66
N ALA A 91 -23.39 -9.20 -3.87
CA ALA A 91 -23.35 -10.40 -3.03
C ALA A 91 -23.93 -10.18 -1.62
N ASN A 92 -24.30 -8.95 -1.27
CA ASN A 92 -24.76 -8.60 0.08
C ASN A 92 -26.28 -8.73 0.17
N SER A 93 -26.79 -9.46 1.16
CA SER A 93 -28.22 -9.57 1.43
C SER A 93 -28.76 -8.44 2.31
N GLY A 94 -27.89 -7.66 2.97
CA GLY A 94 -28.26 -6.60 3.90
C GLY A 94 -28.96 -5.39 3.27
N ALA A 95 -29.36 -4.44 4.12
CA ALA A 95 -29.94 -3.17 3.70
C ALA A 95 -28.94 -2.32 2.89
N PRO A 96 -29.41 -1.45 1.97
CA PRO A 96 -28.55 -0.50 1.27
C PRO A 96 -27.80 0.41 2.24
N GLU A 97 -26.52 0.67 1.95
CA GLU A 97 -25.65 1.53 2.73
C GLU A 97 -25.77 2.99 2.24
N PRO A 98 -26.03 3.96 3.14
CA PRO A 98 -26.02 5.37 2.79
C PRO A 98 -24.58 5.87 2.62
N VAL A 99 -24.36 6.64 1.55
CA VAL A 99 -23.08 7.24 1.15
C VAL A 99 -23.35 8.68 0.73
N MET A 100 -22.53 9.62 1.18
CA MET A 100 -22.67 11.02 0.76
C MET A 100 -22.04 11.19 -0.62
N LEU A 101 -22.66 12.01 -1.47
CA LEU A 101 -22.16 12.29 -2.83
C LEU A 101 -20.70 12.78 -2.84
N ARG A 102 -20.32 13.61 -1.85
CA ARG A 102 -18.93 14.10 -1.67
C ARG A 102 -17.90 13.00 -1.45
N ASP A 103 -18.32 11.82 -0.98
CA ASP A 103 -17.42 10.70 -0.70
C ASP A 103 -17.23 9.82 -1.94
N VAL A 104 -17.98 10.08 -3.02
CA VAL A 104 -17.88 9.36 -4.29
C VAL A 104 -16.65 9.86 -5.07
N LEU A 105 -15.82 8.91 -5.48
CA LEU A 105 -14.64 9.17 -6.31
C LEU A 105 -14.96 9.14 -7.80
N GLY A 106 -15.90 8.28 -8.21
CA GLY A 106 -16.23 8.10 -9.62
C GLY A 106 -17.14 6.90 -9.87
N ILE A 107 -17.65 6.81 -11.10
CA ILE A 107 -18.35 5.64 -11.61
C ILE A 107 -17.37 4.68 -12.27
N VAL A 108 -17.58 3.37 -12.16
CA VAL A 108 -16.79 2.40 -12.92
C VAL A 108 -17.28 2.40 -14.36
N VAL A 109 -16.41 2.77 -15.30
CA VAL A 109 -16.72 2.79 -16.74
C VAL A 109 -16.25 1.53 -17.45
N ALA A 110 -15.20 0.90 -16.93
CA ALA A 110 -14.71 -0.37 -17.44
C ALA A 110 -14.03 -1.19 -16.35
N VAL A 111 -13.96 -2.49 -16.60
CA VAL A 111 -13.31 -3.48 -15.74
C VAL A 111 -12.31 -4.26 -16.57
N VAL A 112 -11.07 -4.31 -16.10
CA VAL A 112 -10.03 -5.15 -16.69
C VAL A 112 -9.89 -6.42 -15.85
N ARG A 113 -10.27 -7.56 -16.45
CA ARG A 113 -10.19 -8.90 -15.87
C ARG A 113 -9.14 -9.71 -16.63
N GLY A 114 -7.99 -9.93 -16.01
CA GLY A 114 -6.84 -10.53 -16.67
C GLY A 114 -6.31 -9.62 -17.78
N SER A 115 -6.38 -10.07 -19.03
CA SER A 115 -6.03 -9.29 -20.24
C SER A 115 -7.24 -8.68 -20.94
N THR A 116 -8.46 -8.95 -20.48
CA THR A 116 -9.69 -8.50 -21.15
C THR A 116 -10.23 -7.26 -20.46
N ARG A 117 -10.44 -6.19 -21.23
CA ARG A 117 -11.16 -4.98 -20.80
C ARG A 117 -12.61 -5.08 -21.24
N VAL A 118 -13.54 -4.82 -20.32
CA VAL A 118 -14.99 -4.88 -20.57
C VAL A 118 -15.64 -3.61 -20.05
N ILE A 119 -16.50 -3.01 -20.86
CA ILE A 119 -17.25 -1.82 -20.48
C ILE A 119 -18.33 -2.22 -19.48
N THR A 120 -18.66 -1.34 -18.53
CA THR A 120 -19.60 -1.68 -17.45
C THR A 120 -20.97 -2.15 -17.95
N ALA A 121 -21.45 -1.62 -19.09
CA ALA A 121 -22.69 -2.06 -19.73
C ALA A 121 -22.67 -3.55 -20.14
N ASP A 122 -21.49 -4.07 -20.50
CA ASP A 122 -21.30 -5.43 -20.99
C ASP A 122 -20.81 -6.39 -19.88
N LEU A 123 -20.69 -5.93 -18.63
CA LEU A 123 -20.26 -6.81 -17.53
C LEU A 123 -21.21 -7.99 -17.32
N ALA A 124 -22.50 -7.80 -17.59
CA ALA A 124 -23.51 -8.85 -17.47
C ALA A 124 -23.33 -9.97 -18.52
N THR A 125 -22.66 -9.68 -19.65
CA THR A 125 -22.42 -10.68 -20.71
C THR A 125 -21.18 -11.51 -20.46
N LEU A 126 -20.34 -11.16 -19.47
CA LEU A 126 -19.22 -11.98 -19.08
C LEU A 126 -19.70 -13.22 -18.33
N ALA A 127 -19.18 -14.38 -18.72
CA ALA A 127 -19.36 -15.59 -17.94
C ALA A 127 -18.86 -15.35 -16.50
N PRO A 128 -19.69 -15.63 -15.47
CA PRO A 128 -19.24 -15.51 -14.10
C PRO A 128 -18.06 -16.46 -13.90
N PRO A 129 -17.01 -16.06 -13.16
CA PRO A 129 -15.93 -16.98 -12.89
C PRO A 129 -16.46 -18.16 -12.08
N PRO A 130 -15.76 -19.30 -12.14
CA PRO A 130 -16.22 -20.51 -11.49
C PRO A 130 -16.37 -20.29 -9.97
N PRO A 131 -17.45 -20.78 -9.36
CA PRO A 131 -17.76 -20.53 -7.94
C PRO A 131 -16.67 -21.04 -6.99
N TRP A 132 -15.88 -22.03 -7.41
CA TRP A 132 -14.77 -22.58 -6.63
C TRP A 132 -13.65 -21.57 -6.36
N ARG A 133 -13.48 -20.52 -7.17
CA ARG A 133 -12.47 -19.46 -6.88
C ARG A 133 -12.71 -18.78 -5.53
N ARG A 134 -13.98 -18.56 -5.16
CA ARG A 134 -14.34 -17.97 -3.86
C ARG A 134 -13.96 -18.89 -2.70
N ILE A 135 -14.10 -20.20 -2.90
CA ILE A 135 -13.76 -21.22 -1.91
C ILE A 135 -12.24 -21.34 -1.74
N ILE A 136 -11.49 -21.42 -2.84
CA ILE A 136 -10.02 -21.45 -2.81
C ILE A 136 -9.48 -20.19 -2.12
N ASP A 137 -10.00 -19.01 -2.43
CA ASP A 137 -9.56 -17.77 -1.78
C ASP A 137 -9.82 -17.79 -0.27
N HIS A 138 -10.99 -18.30 0.17
CA HIS A 138 -11.26 -18.46 1.60
C HIS A 138 -10.29 -19.41 2.29
N LEU A 139 -9.99 -20.56 1.67
CA LEU A 139 -9.04 -21.52 2.20
C LEU A 139 -7.60 -20.98 2.19
N SER A 140 -7.22 -20.22 1.16
CA SER A 140 -5.89 -19.61 1.03
C SER A 140 -5.62 -18.57 2.10
N VAL A 141 -6.58 -17.72 2.45
CA VAL A 141 -6.41 -16.70 3.50
C VAL A 141 -6.23 -17.37 4.87
N ILE A 142 -7.05 -18.39 5.16
CA ILE A 142 -6.97 -19.12 6.43
C ILE A 142 -5.64 -19.87 6.55
N THR A 143 -5.17 -20.50 5.47
CA THR A 143 -3.91 -21.26 5.46
C THR A 143 -2.69 -20.34 5.46
N LEU A 144 -2.69 -19.25 4.67
CA LEU A 144 -1.56 -18.31 4.66
C LEU A 144 -1.41 -17.57 5.99
N ASP A 145 -2.49 -17.10 6.61
CA ASP A 145 -2.35 -16.36 7.87
C ASP A 145 -1.90 -17.26 9.03
N ARG A 146 -2.37 -18.51 9.07
CA ARG A 146 -1.84 -19.52 10.02
C ARG A 146 -0.37 -19.82 9.76
N SER A 147 0.03 -19.95 8.48
CA SER A 147 1.43 -20.21 8.12
C SER A 147 2.34 -19.03 8.48
N ARG A 148 1.90 -17.78 8.26
CA ARG A 148 2.67 -16.57 8.60
C ARG A 148 2.88 -16.44 10.10
N GLN A 149 1.84 -16.66 10.90
CA GLN A 149 1.98 -16.66 12.35
C GLN A 149 2.91 -17.78 12.85
N GLY A 150 2.84 -18.97 12.23
CA GLY A 150 3.74 -20.08 12.53
C GLY A 150 5.20 -19.76 12.19
N VAL A 151 5.46 -19.26 10.99
CA VAL A 151 6.79 -18.82 10.53
C VAL A 151 7.34 -17.72 11.43
N HIS A 152 6.51 -16.76 11.84
CA HIS A 152 6.95 -15.69 12.73
C HIS A 152 7.39 -16.22 14.10
N ARG A 153 6.68 -17.19 14.66
CA ARG A 153 7.07 -17.85 15.92
C ARG A 153 8.39 -18.61 15.77
N LEU A 154 8.56 -19.34 14.67
CA LEU A 154 9.78 -20.10 14.41
C LEU A 154 11.00 -19.20 14.23
N ILE A 155 10.88 -18.13 13.44
CA ILE A 155 11.96 -17.13 13.27
C ILE A 155 12.32 -16.52 14.61
N ARG A 156 11.32 -16.14 15.43
CA ARG A 156 11.56 -15.54 16.74
C ARG A 156 12.27 -16.51 17.69
N LEU A 157 11.83 -17.76 17.76
CA LEU A 157 12.46 -18.81 18.57
C LEU A 157 13.91 -19.06 18.13
N ALA A 158 14.17 -19.13 16.82
CA ALA A 158 15.52 -19.31 16.29
C ALA A 158 16.44 -18.14 16.66
N LEU A 159 15.95 -16.90 16.59
CA LEU A 159 16.72 -15.70 16.96
C LEU A 159 16.85 -15.47 18.48
N GLN A 160 15.98 -16.08 19.30
CA GLN A 160 16.06 -16.04 20.76
C GLN A 160 16.94 -17.16 21.34
N SER A 161 17.20 -18.22 20.58
CA SER A 161 18.13 -19.28 20.98
C SER A 161 19.52 -18.72 21.32
N SER A 162 20.07 -19.13 22.46
CA SER A 162 21.36 -18.65 22.97
C SER A 162 22.54 -19.05 22.06
N TRP A 163 22.48 -20.22 21.43
CA TRP A 163 23.50 -20.71 20.50
C TRP A 163 23.21 -20.30 19.05
N LEU A 164 22.00 -20.59 18.56
CA LEU A 164 21.65 -20.37 17.16
C LEU A 164 21.44 -18.89 16.83
N GLY A 165 20.85 -18.14 17.76
CA GLY A 165 20.47 -16.74 17.55
C GLY A 165 21.67 -15.82 17.39
N GLY A 166 22.76 -16.05 18.13
CA GLY A 166 24.00 -15.27 17.98
C GLY A 166 24.68 -15.49 16.63
N TYR A 167 24.79 -16.77 16.20
CA TYR A 167 25.34 -17.12 14.89
C TYR A 167 24.52 -16.55 13.74
N LEU A 168 23.20 -16.71 13.79
CA LEU A 168 22.29 -16.17 12.77
C LEU A 168 22.31 -14.65 12.74
N ALA A 169 22.30 -13.99 13.90
CA ALA A 169 22.39 -12.54 13.98
C ALA A 169 23.69 -12.02 13.35
N GLY A 170 24.84 -12.60 13.70
CA GLY A 170 26.14 -12.21 13.13
C GLY A 170 26.21 -12.43 11.61
N ARG A 171 25.60 -13.51 11.10
CA ARG A 171 25.47 -13.77 9.66
C ARG A 171 24.58 -12.74 8.96
N MET A 172 23.43 -12.45 9.54
CA MET A 172 22.47 -11.50 8.98
C MET A 172 23.03 -10.08 8.95
N VAL A 173 23.77 -9.66 9.99
CA VAL A 173 24.44 -8.34 10.02
C VAL A 173 25.49 -8.23 8.91
N ARG A 174 26.33 -9.25 8.70
CA ARG A 174 27.34 -9.24 7.61
C ARG A 174 26.74 -9.16 6.22
N TRP A 175 25.51 -9.64 6.06
CA TRP A 175 24.78 -9.59 4.80
C TRP A 175 23.80 -8.43 4.71
N ALA A 176 23.64 -7.68 5.79
CA ALA A 176 22.76 -6.54 5.79
C ALA A 176 23.41 -5.42 4.97
N THR A 177 22.67 -4.90 4.01
CA THR A 177 23.03 -3.72 3.24
C THR A 177 22.40 -2.50 3.88
N ILE A 178 23.20 -1.46 4.07
CA ILE A 178 22.76 -0.19 4.62
C ILE A 178 22.58 0.79 3.45
N GLU A 179 21.35 1.19 3.23
CA GLU A 179 20.97 2.17 2.20
C GLU A 179 20.72 3.50 2.90
N CYS A 180 21.37 4.58 2.46
CA CYS A 180 21.02 5.91 2.94
C CYS A 180 19.65 6.28 2.37
N VAL A 181 18.66 6.45 3.25
CA VAL A 181 17.33 6.91 2.85
C VAL A 181 17.35 8.42 2.99
N THR A 182 17.70 9.11 1.91
CA THR A 182 17.43 10.55 1.80
C THR A 182 15.94 10.76 1.97
N ALA A 183 15.55 11.78 2.74
CA ALA A 183 14.15 12.05 3.01
C ALA A 183 13.33 12.08 1.72
N SER A 184 12.07 11.61 1.81
CA SER A 184 11.17 11.47 0.68
C SER A 184 11.17 12.76 -0.17
N PRO A 185 11.20 12.67 -1.52
CA PRO A 185 11.09 13.83 -2.42
C PRO A 185 9.83 14.69 -2.19
N VAL A 186 8.88 14.21 -1.38
CA VAL A 186 7.69 14.96 -0.98
C VAL A 186 8.03 16.13 -0.04
N GLN A 187 9.12 16.06 0.73
CA GLN A 187 9.58 17.21 1.53
C GLN A 187 10.10 18.34 0.63
N SER A 188 10.76 18.03 -0.49
CA SER A 188 11.18 19.04 -1.47
C SER A 188 10.02 19.63 -2.28
N PHE A 189 8.87 18.95 -2.36
CA PHE A 189 7.63 19.59 -2.86
C PHE A 189 7.11 20.67 -1.92
N HIS A 190 7.24 20.48 -0.61
CA HIS A 190 6.82 21.47 0.38
C HIS A 190 7.67 22.74 0.31
N GLU A 191 8.97 22.60 0.00
CA GLU A 191 9.88 23.72 -0.28
C GLU A 191 9.58 24.40 -1.62
N ALA A 192 9.24 23.64 -2.66
CA ALA A 192 8.85 24.19 -3.97
C ALA A 192 7.50 24.92 -3.96
N LEU A 193 6.64 24.64 -2.98
CA LEU A 193 5.35 25.31 -2.77
C LEU A 193 5.47 26.61 -1.96
N VAL A 194 6.65 26.96 -1.44
CA VAL A 194 6.88 28.27 -0.82
C VAL A 194 7.04 29.31 -1.93
N PRO A 195 6.12 30.28 -2.08
CA PRO A 195 6.26 31.32 -3.07
C PRO A 195 7.25 32.35 -2.54
N THR A 196 8.55 32.17 -2.85
CA THR A 196 9.59 33.19 -3.14
C THR A 196 10.98 32.62 -2.81
N PRO A 197 11.83 32.31 -3.81
CA PRO A 197 13.24 32.03 -3.57
C PRO A 197 14.06 33.31 -3.75
N THR A 198 14.43 33.99 -2.66
CA THR A 198 15.39 35.12 -2.68
C THR A 198 16.80 34.75 -2.21
N ALA A 199 17.14 33.47 -2.17
CA ALA A 199 18.52 33.04 -1.91
C ALA A 199 18.95 31.95 -2.90
N PRO A 200 20.17 32.05 -3.47
CA PRO A 200 20.71 30.99 -4.32
C PRO A 200 20.89 29.70 -3.51
N PRO A 201 20.77 28.52 -4.17
CA PRO A 201 20.92 27.24 -3.50
C PRO A 201 22.35 27.12 -2.95
N ILE A 202 22.47 27.09 -1.62
CA ILE A 202 23.73 26.81 -0.94
C ILE A 202 24.10 25.37 -1.25
N HIS A 203 25.12 25.18 -2.10
CA HIS A 203 25.81 23.89 -2.23
C HIS A 203 26.43 23.57 -0.86
N GLN A 204 25.75 22.73 -0.08
CA GLN A 204 26.29 22.22 1.17
C GLN A 204 27.43 21.24 0.83
N ASN A 205 28.65 21.72 1.04
CA ASN A 205 29.88 20.93 1.00
C ASN A 205 29.77 19.72 1.92
N GLY A 206 29.66 18.52 1.36
CA GLY A 206 30.19 17.24 1.87
C GLY A 206 29.92 16.83 3.32
N ARG A 207 29.07 17.54 4.07
CA ARG A 207 28.78 17.26 5.47
C ARG A 207 27.48 16.44 5.51
N PRO A 208 27.49 15.24 6.12
CA PRO A 208 26.29 14.43 6.20
C PRO A 208 25.18 15.21 6.91
N ASP A 209 24.01 15.25 6.27
CA ASP A 209 22.82 15.96 6.70
C ASP A 209 22.42 15.48 8.12
N PRO A 210 22.20 16.37 9.11
CA PRO A 210 21.89 15.99 10.49
C PRO A 210 20.58 15.20 10.69
N LEU A 211 19.86 14.86 9.61
CA LEU A 211 18.64 14.04 9.60
C LEU A 211 18.82 12.73 8.79
N MET A 212 20.05 12.22 8.70
CA MET A 212 20.34 10.99 7.96
C MET A 212 19.62 9.78 8.57
N ILE A 213 18.64 9.25 7.84
CA ILE A 213 17.95 7.99 8.17
C ILE A 213 18.61 6.86 7.37
N LEU A 214 19.14 5.87 8.08
CA LEU A 214 19.75 4.70 7.46
C LEU A 214 18.73 3.57 7.36
N GLY A 215 18.43 3.11 6.14
CA GLY A 215 17.61 1.94 5.88
C GLY A 215 18.44 0.67 5.93
N ILE A 216 18.02 -0.32 6.71
CA ILE A 216 18.72 -1.60 6.87
C ILE A 216 17.95 -2.68 6.12
N ARG A 217 18.63 -3.40 5.22
CA ARG A 217 18.02 -4.46 4.41
C ARG A 217 18.86 -5.72 4.42
N LEU A 218 18.22 -6.87 4.24
CA LEU A 218 18.85 -8.15 3.99
C LEU A 218 18.36 -8.67 2.65
N GLY A 219 19.11 -8.37 1.58
CA GLY A 219 18.67 -8.58 0.21
C GLY A 219 17.34 -7.85 -0.08
N PRO A 220 16.28 -8.56 -0.54
CA PRO A 220 14.99 -7.92 -0.81
C PRO A 220 14.20 -7.54 0.46
N VAL A 221 14.61 -8.05 1.64
CA VAL A 221 13.86 -7.90 2.89
C VAL A 221 14.29 -6.65 3.64
N TRP A 222 13.37 -5.72 3.89
CA TRP A 222 13.62 -4.57 4.74
C TRP A 222 13.62 -4.98 6.22
N LEU A 223 14.66 -4.66 6.98
CA LEU A 223 14.80 -5.03 8.39
C LEU A 223 14.35 -3.91 9.33
N GLY A 224 14.68 -2.65 9.03
CA GLY A 224 14.40 -1.51 9.89
C GLY A 224 15.03 -0.21 9.41
N THR A 225 14.86 0.84 10.21
CA THR A 225 15.52 2.13 10.06
C THR A 225 16.33 2.49 11.29
N PHE A 226 17.49 3.10 11.08
CA PHE A 226 18.33 3.64 12.14
C PHE A 226 18.40 5.16 12.02
N HIS A 227 18.03 5.83 13.10
CA HIS A 227 18.08 7.27 13.24
C HIS A 227 19.39 7.63 13.94
N GLN A 228 20.36 8.14 13.18
CA GLN A 228 21.69 8.46 13.70
C GLN A 228 21.68 9.49 14.85
N PRO A 229 20.90 10.61 14.81
CA PRO A 229 20.98 11.64 15.85
C PRO A 229 20.45 11.19 17.21
N THR A 230 19.55 10.22 17.23
CA THR A 230 18.90 9.70 18.45
C THR A 230 19.40 8.31 18.82
N GLU A 231 20.36 7.76 18.06
CA GLU A 231 20.79 6.36 18.10
C GLU A 231 19.63 5.35 18.12
N ARG A 232 18.49 5.73 17.57
CA ARG A 232 17.26 4.95 17.67
C ARG A 232 17.17 3.98 16.51
N LEU A 233 17.14 2.69 16.83
CA LEU A 233 16.89 1.61 15.88
C LEU A 233 15.41 1.23 15.91
N ASP A 234 14.67 1.57 14.86
CA ASP A 234 13.29 1.12 14.66
C ASP A 234 13.30 -0.10 13.72
N ILE A 235 13.32 -1.30 14.32
CA ILE A 235 13.32 -2.57 13.59
C ILE A 235 11.90 -3.12 13.43
N ARG A 236 11.67 -4.02 12.46
CA ARG A 236 10.38 -4.72 12.34
C ARG A 236 9.97 -5.34 13.69
N PRO A 237 8.69 -5.25 14.09
CA PRO A 237 8.22 -5.79 15.37
C PRO A 237 8.54 -7.27 15.61
N ILE A 238 8.64 -8.06 14.54
CA ILE A 238 9.01 -9.49 14.59
C ILE A 238 10.46 -9.72 15.06
N LEU A 239 11.35 -8.75 14.83
CA LEU A 239 12.76 -8.80 15.20
C LEU A 239 13.04 -8.05 16.51
N ALA A 240 12.07 -7.29 17.01
CA ALA A 240 12.19 -6.54 18.26
C ALA A 240 12.38 -7.48 19.47
N GLY A 241 13.35 -7.15 20.32
CA GLY A 241 13.75 -7.93 21.48
C GLY A 241 14.47 -9.25 21.15
N THR A 242 14.92 -9.43 19.90
CA THR A 242 15.73 -10.60 19.51
C THR A 242 17.22 -10.26 19.52
N ARG A 243 18.09 -11.28 19.55
CA ARG A 243 19.55 -11.08 19.49
C ARG A 243 20.01 -10.29 18.27
N LEU A 244 19.29 -10.40 17.16
CA LEU A 244 19.56 -9.64 15.93
C LEU A 244 19.45 -8.13 16.14
N GLU A 245 18.46 -7.66 16.91
CA GLU A 245 18.33 -6.23 17.20
C GLU A 245 19.55 -5.71 17.95
N PHE A 246 19.99 -6.44 18.99
CA PHE A 246 21.15 -6.07 19.79
C PHE A 246 22.43 -6.04 18.93
N THR A 247 22.67 -7.09 18.13
CA THR A 247 23.87 -7.15 17.27
C THR A 247 23.85 -6.09 16.17
N LEU A 248 22.68 -5.78 15.58
CA LEU A 248 22.56 -4.68 14.61
C LEU A 248 22.86 -3.33 15.26
N ARG A 249 22.30 -3.07 16.45
CA ARG A 249 22.52 -1.81 17.17
C ARG A 249 23.99 -1.63 17.53
N GLU A 250 24.65 -2.68 18.00
CA GLU A 250 26.07 -2.68 18.35
C GLU A 250 26.96 -2.46 17.12
N ALA A 251 26.69 -3.15 16.01
CA ALA A 251 27.43 -2.97 14.75
C ALA A 251 27.28 -1.54 14.20
N LEU A 252 26.05 -0.98 14.23
CA LEU A 252 25.79 0.38 13.77
C LEU A 252 26.48 1.43 14.65
N ARG A 253 26.49 1.23 15.97
CA ARG A 253 27.24 2.09 16.90
C ARG A 253 28.73 2.06 16.64
N HIS A 254 29.31 0.89 16.40
CA HIS A 254 30.74 0.80 16.10
C HIS A 254 31.11 1.47 14.77
N GLN A 255 30.19 1.48 13.80
CA GLN A 255 30.47 1.99 12.46
C GLN A 255 30.15 3.49 12.30
N TRP A 256 29.26 4.07 13.12
CA TRP A 256 28.84 5.49 13.02
C TRP A 256 28.82 6.26 14.35
N GLY A 257 29.15 5.63 15.47
CA GLY A 257 29.33 6.31 16.76
C GLY A 257 30.73 6.91 16.84
N SER A 258 30.86 8.18 16.50
CA SER A 258 32.02 9.04 16.76
C SER A 258 31.54 10.48 16.92
#